data_AF-A0A7V8VMR5-F1
#
_entry.id   AF-A0A7V8VMR5-F1
#
_cell.length_a   1.000
_cell.length_b   1.000
_cell.length_c   1.000
_cell.angle_alpha   90.00
_cell.angle_beta   90.00
_cell.angle_gamma   90.00
#
_symmetry.space_group_name_H-M   'P 1'
#
loop_
_entity.id
_entity.type
_entity.pdbx_description
1 polymer ?
#
loop_
_entity_poly.entity_id
_entity_poly.type
_entity_poly.pdbx_seq_one_letter_code
_entity_poly.pdbx_strand_id
1 'polypeptide(L)'
;MWRKKQQRHPAQGTTPSFHHNVYVILLDPKVAKHPSVLRVNRKRDPTQPCVYVGMSGLPPEHRFENHRNGYQAAWVVEKYGVRLMPELYEHLNPMPYEAALQMEMDLAEDLRRAGYTVTGGH
;
A
#
# COMPACT_ATOMS: atom_id res chain seq x y z
N MET A 1 1.14 49.90 40.46
CA MET A 1 0.73 48.48 40.42
C MET A 1 0.70 48.00 38.96
N TRP A 2 1.75 47.31 38.51
CA TRP A 2 1.86 46.80 37.15
C TRP A 2 1.12 45.45 37.01
N ARG A 3 0.10 45.38 36.14
CA ARG A 3 -0.49 44.12 35.68
C ARG A 3 0.42 43.53 34.60
N LYS A 4 1.10 42.43 34.90
CA LYS A 4 1.80 41.60 33.90
C LYS A 4 0.75 41.06 32.92
N LYS A 5 0.76 41.54 31.67
CA LYS A 5 0.08 40.87 30.55
C LYS A 5 0.74 39.51 30.38
N GLN A 6 0.02 38.44 30.71
CA GLN A 6 0.42 37.08 30.36
C GLN A 6 0.48 37.00 28.83
N GLN A 7 1.69 36.83 28.30
CA GLN A 7 1.88 36.47 26.90
C GLN A 7 1.31 35.05 26.73
N ARG A 8 0.20 34.95 26.00
CA ARG A 8 -0.31 33.67 25.53
C ARG A 8 0.65 33.18 24.45
N HIS A 9 1.42 32.13 24.77
CA HIS A 9 2.09 31.33 23.74
C HIS A 9 1.00 30.70 22.86
N PRO A 10 1.09 30.78 21.51
CA PRO A 10 0.18 30.05 20.66
C PRO A 10 0.36 28.55 20.93
N ALA A 11 -0.75 27.84 21.12
CA ALA A 11 -0.75 26.39 21.19
C ALA A 11 -0.06 25.86 19.93
N GLN A 12 0.91 24.97 20.11
CA GLN A 12 1.60 24.30 19.01
C GLN A 12 0.53 23.62 18.15
N GLY A 13 0.38 24.07 16.91
CA GLY A 13 -0.61 23.52 15.99
C GLY A 13 -0.35 22.03 15.79
N THR A 14 -1.38 21.20 15.98
CA THR A 14 -1.35 19.80 15.57
C THR A 14 -1.19 19.76 14.05
N THR A 15 0.01 19.42 13.56
CA THR A 15 0.17 19.02 12.17
C THR A 15 -0.83 17.90 11.85
N PRO A 16 -1.51 17.93 10.69
CA PRO A 16 -2.38 16.83 10.29
C PRO A 16 -1.59 15.53 10.27
N SER A 17 -1.98 14.56 11.10
CA SER A 17 -1.39 13.22 11.07
C SER A 17 -1.91 12.49 9.83
N PHE A 18 -1.03 12.23 8.87
CA PHE A 18 -1.35 11.37 7.75
C PHE A 18 -1.56 9.92 8.24
N HIS A 19 -2.50 9.22 7.61
CA HIS A 19 -2.88 7.85 7.96
C HIS A 19 -3.12 6.97 6.73
N HIS A 20 -2.85 7.47 5.52
CA HIS A 20 -2.90 6.64 4.33
C HIS A 20 -1.54 6.01 4.08
N ASN A 21 -1.59 4.75 3.68
CA ASN A 21 -0.43 3.89 3.51
C ASN A 21 -0.57 3.16 2.18
N VAL A 22 0.53 3.04 1.44
CA VAL A 22 0.66 2.01 0.41
C VAL A 22 1.15 0.71 1.06
N TYR A 23 0.85 -0.43 0.45
CA TYR A 23 1.31 -1.72 0.93
C TYR A 23 1.53 -2.69 -0.24
N VAL A 24 2.44 -3.64 -0.01
CA VAL A 24 2.73 -4.73 -0.94
C VAL A 24 2.54 -6.06 -0.22
N ILE A 25 1.79 -6.95 -0.86
CA ILE A 25 1.52 -8.31 -0.36
C ILE A 25 2.13 -9.31 -1.32
N LEU A 26 2.93 -10.24 -0.79
CA LEU A 26 3.38 -11.42 -1.50
C LEU A 26 2.18 -12.32 -1.81
N LEU A 27 2.07 -12.78 -3.05
CA LEU A 27 1.04 -13.71 -3.50
C LEU A 27 1.64 -15.10 -3.79
N ASP A 28 0.86 -16.17 -3.59
CA ASP A 28 1.20 -17.52 -4.02
C ASP A 28 1.41 -17.51 -5.56
N PRO A 29 2.55 -18.04 -6.08
CA PRO A 29 2.86 -18.06 -7.50
C PRO A 29 1.77 -18.66 -8.41
N LYS A 30 0.87 -19.49 -7.87
CA LYS A 30 -0.31 -20.01 -8.59
C LYS A 30 -1.18 -18.89 -9.18
N VAL A 31 -1.15 -17.68 -8.62
CA VAL A 31 -1.90 -16.54 -9.16
C VAL A 31 -1.48 -16.21 -10.60
N ALA A 32 -0.21 -16.46 -10.97
CA ALA A 32 0.30 -16.23 -12.32
C ALA A 32 -0.29 -17.20 -13.37
N LYS A 33 -1.06 -18.22 -12.98
CA LYS A 33 -1.76 -19.11 -13.92
C LYS A 33 -3.04 -18.47 -14.49
N HIS A 34 -3.53 -17.38 -13.90
CA HIS A 34 -4.76 -16.72 -14.36
C HIS A 34 -4.52 -15.91 -15.63
N PRO A 35 -5.30 -16.15 -16.72
CA PRO A 35 -5.14 -15.41 -17.98
C PRO A 35 -5.28 -13.89 -17.84
N SER A 36 -6.12 -13.42 -16.92
CA SER A 36 -6.29 -11.99 -16.62
C SER A 36 -5.02 -11.36 -16.05
N VAL A 37 -4.35 -12.05 -15.13
CA VAL A 37 -3.08 -11.62 -14.50
C VAL A 37 -1.95 -11.61 -15.52
N LEU A 38 -1.87 -12.66 -16.35
CA LEU A 38 -0.87 -12.77 -17.42
C LEU A 38 -1.00 -11.66 -18.46
N ARG A 39 -2.24 -11.32 -18.85
CA ARG A 39 -2.51 -10.33 -19.89
C ARG A 39 -1.98 -8.94 -19.56
N VAL A 40 -1.99 -8.57 -18.27
CA VAL A 40 -1.49 -7.26 -17.78
C VAL A 40 -0.01 -7.30 -17.37
N ASN A 41 0.57 -8.50 -17.20
CA ASN A 41 1.98 -8.71 -16.83
C ASN A 41 2.79 -9.39 -17.95
N ARG A 42 2.72 -8.85 -19.18
CA ARG A 42 3.33 -9.47 -20.37
C ARG A 42 4.86 -9.52 -20.33
N LYS A 43 5.49 -8.57 -19.64
CA LYS A 43 6.95 -8.43 -19.53
C LYS A 43 7.51 -8.98 -18.22
N ARG A 44 6.70 -9.73 -17.45
CA ARG A 44 7.15 -10.28 -16.15
C ARG A 44 8.30 -11.26 -16.33
N ASP A 45 9.16 -11.31 -15.33
CA ASP A 45 10.14 -12.36 -15.14
C ASP A 45 9.50 -13.46 -14.25
N PRO A 46 9.35 -14.71 -14.74
CA PRO A 46 8.80 -15.81 -13.95
C PRO A 46 9.59 -16.16 -12.69
N THR A 47 10.85 -15.72 -12.57
CA THR A 47 11.68 -15.90 -11.36
C THR A 47 11.38 -14.87 -10.28
N GLN A 48 10.74 -13.75 -10.64
CA GLN A 48 10.36 -12.70 -9.70
C GLN A 48 9.05 -13.04 -8.96
N PRO A 49 8.86 -12.53 -7.74
CA PRO A 49 7.65 -12.74 -6.97
C PRO A 49 6.37 -12.23 -7.65
N CYS A 50 5.24 -12.85 -7.30
CA CYS A 50 3.91 -12.30 -7.56
C CYS A 50 3.50 -11.41 -6.39
N VAL A 51 3.01 -10.21 -6.66
CA VAL A 51 2.65 -9.24 -5.63
C VAL A 51 1.31 -8.55 -5.91
N TYR A 52 0.65 -8.12 -4.85
CA TYR A 52 -0.47 -7.18 -4.89
C TYR A 52 -0.02 -5.84 -4.31
N VAL A 53 -0.29 -4.75 -5.02
CA VAL A 53 -0.07 -3.38 -4.54
C VAL A 53 -1.42 -2.75 -4.26
N GLY A 54 -1.55 -2.06 -3.13
CA GLY A 54 -2.76 -1.33 -2.76
C GLY A 54 -2.47 -0.17 -1.83
N MET A 55 -3.48 0.70 -1.63
CA MET A 55 -3.47 1.70 -0.57
C MET A 55 -4.63 1.55 0.42
N SER A 56 -4.48 2.10 1.62
CA SER A 56 -5.53 2.14 2.63
C SER A 56 -5.31 3.26 3.65
N GLY A 57 -6.41 3.79 4.21
CA GLY A 57 -6.39 4.60 5.44
C GLY A 57 -6.25 3.77 6.73
N LEU A 58 -6.22 2.44 6.63
CA LEU A 58 -5.93 1.54 7.76
C LEU A 58 -4.43 1.21 7.80
N PRO A 59 -3.91 0.75 8.94
CA PRO A 59 -2.61 0.10 9.00
C PRO A 59 -2.55 -1.08 8.00
N PRO A 60 -1.44 -1.27 7.27
CA PRO A 60 -1.27 -2.37 6.32
C PRO A 60 -1.61 -3.75 6.89
N GLU A 61 -1.30 -4.01 8.16
CA GLU A 61 -1.57 -5.25 8.87
C GLU A 61 -3.07 -5.50 8.99
N HIS A 62 -3.83 -4.48 9.44
CA HIS A 62 -5.29 -4.56 9.55
C HIS A 62 -5.94 -4.68 8.17
N ARG A 63 -5.42 -3.97 7.18
CA ARG A 63 -5.93 -4.06 5.81
C ARG A 63 -5.69 -5.46 5.22
N PHE A 64 -4.55 -6.07 5.50
CA PHE A 64 -4.23 -7.43 5.07
C PHE A 64 -5.12 -8.46 5.77
N GLU A 65 -5.37 -8.31 7.07
CA GLU A 65 -6.33 -9.16 7.79
C GLU A 65 -7.74 -9.07 7.19
N ASN A 66 -8.20 -7.86 6.89
CA ASN A 66 -9.48 -7.64 6.19
C ASN A 66 -9.52 -8.39 4.85
N HIS A 67 -8.45 -8.30 4.04
CA HIS A 67 -8.38 -9.05 2.78
C HIS A 67 -8.49 -10.56 2.99
N ARG A 68 -7.78 -11.12 3.98
CA ARG A 68 -7.80 -12.56 4.28
C ARG A 68 -9.16 -13.06 4.77
N ASN A 69 -9.93 -12.18 5.41
CA ASN A 69 -11.26 -12.47 5.91
C ASN A 69 -12.38 -12.12 4.92
N GLY A 70 -12.04 -11.73 3.68
CA GLY A 70 -13.02 -11.37 2.64
C GLY A 70 -13.69 -10.01 2.84
N TYR A 71 -13.24 -9.20 3.80
CA TYR A 71 -13.82 -7.89 4.07
C TYR A 71 -13.22 -6.82 3.16
N GLN A 72 -14.06 -6.27 2.27
CA GLN A 72 -13.62 -5.33 1.22
C GLN A 72 -12.36 -5.85 0.50
N ALA A 73 -12.32 -7.16 0.25
CA ALA A 73 -11.12 -7.83 -0.19
C ALA A 73 -10.94 -7.78 -1.71
N ALA A 74 -9.68 -7.71 -2.14
CA ALA A 74 -9.34 -8.07 -3.50
C ALA A 74 -9.28 -9.60 -3.58
N TRP A 75 -10.04 -10.18 -4.51
CA TRP A 75 -10.15 -11.64 -4.64
C TRP A 75 -8.79 -12.35 -4.77
N VAL A 76 -7.79 -11.68 -5.37
CA VAL A 76 -6.41 -12.21 -5.49
C VAL A 76 -5.73 -12.32 -4.13
N VAL A 77 -5.93 -11.36 -3.23
CA VAL A 77 -5.32 -11.37 -1.91
C VAL A 77 -6.06 -12.33 -0.99
N GLU A 78 -7.39 -12.37 -1.06
CA GLU A 78 -8.21 -13.33 -0.30
C GLU A 78 -7.79 -14.77 -0.63
N LYS A 79 -7.59 -15.09 -1.91
CA LYS A 79 -7.29 -16.45 -2.38
C LYS A 79 -5.80 -16.82 -2.36
N TYR A 80 -4.90 -15.84 -2.58
CA TYR A 80 -3.47 -16.11 -2.79
C TYR A 80 -2.55 -15.27 -1.89
N GLY A 81 -3.06 -14.42 -1.00
CA GLY A 81 -2.25 -13.60 -0.11
C GLY A 81 -1.43 -14.44 0.87
N VAL A 82 -0.11 -14.23 0.89
CA VAL A 82 0.83 -14.96 1.75
C VAL A 82 1.25 -14.12 2.95
N ARG A 83 1.86 -12.95 2.71
CA ARG A 83 2.35 -12.03 3.76
C ARG A 83 2.56 -10.62 3.21
N LEU A 84 2.65 -9.62 4.09
CA LEU A 84 3.16 -8.30 3.74
C LEU A 84 4.67 -8.35 3.39
N MET A 85 5.09 -7.44 2.53
CA MET A 85 6.49 -7.18 2.16
C MET A 85 6.90 -5.75 2.53
N PRO A 86 7.03 -5.42 3.84
CA PRO A 86 7.35 -4.06 4.31
C PRO A 86 8.62 -3.49 3.69
N GLU A 87 9.58 -4.35 3.32
CA GLU A 87 10.81 -3.97 2.62
C GLU A 87 10.56 -3.17 1.31
N LEU A 88 9.37 -3.29 0.71
CA LEU A 88 9.01 -2.60 -0.54
C LEU A 88 8.25 -1.29 -0.33
N TYR A 89 7.74 -0.99 0.86
CA TYR A 89 6.79 0.13 1.01
C TYR A 89 6.86 0.90 2.34
N GLU A 90 7.41 0.33 3.41
CA GLU A 90 7.29 0.92 4.76
C GLU A 90 7.91 2.31 4.83
N HIS A 91 9.05 2.52 4.16
CA HIS A 91 9.77 3.79 4.08
C HIS A 91 9.01 4.90 3.31
N LEU A 92 7.92 4.55 2.61
CA LEU A 92 7.08 5.51 1.89
C LEU A 92 5.98 6.09 2.80
N ASN A 93 5.64 5.42 3.90
CA ASN A 93 4.48 5.72 4.72
C ASN A 93 4.81 6.59 5.96
N PRO A 94 3.83 7.33 6.51
CA PRO A 94 2.48 7.57 6.00
C PRO A 94 2.41 8.78 5.05
N MET A 95 1.34 8.89 4.27
CA MET A 95 1.16 9.98 3.30
C MET A 95 -0.29 10.49 3.22
N PRO A 96 -0.55 11.67 2.62
CA PRO A 96 -1.90 12.12 2.28
C PRO A 96 -2.63 11.15 1.36
N TYR A 97 -3.97 11.18 1.34
CA TYR A 97 -4.79 10.31 0.47
C TYR A 97 -4.41 10.42 -1.01
N GLU A 98 -4.31 11.65 -1.54
CA GLU A 98 -3.96 11.87 -2.95
C GLU A 98 -2.57 11.35 -3.30
N ALA A 99 -1.62 11.51 -2.37
CA ALA A 99 -0.27 10.95 -2.52
C ALA A 99 -0.29 9.42 -2.49
N ALA A 100 -1.14 8.80 -1.65
CA ALA A 100 -1.29 7.35 -1.60
C ALA A 100 -1.88 6.77 -2.87
N LEU A 101 -2.85 7.44 -3.49
CA LEU A 101 -3.39 7.06 -4.80
C LEU A 101 -2.30 7.05 -5.87
N GLN A 102 -1.55 8.16 -5.98
CA GLN A 102 -0.47 8.25 -6.97
C GLN A 102 0.64 7.24 -6.69
N MET A 103 1.05 7.08 -5.44
CA MET A 103 2.09 6.15 -5.04
C MET A 103 1.68 4.69 -5.28
N GLU A 104 0.40 4.33 -5.14
CA GLU A 104 -0.08 2.99 -5.47
C GLU A 104 0.18 2.65 -6.95
N MET A 105 -0.10 3.61 -7.84
CA MET A 105 0.13 3.47 -9.27
C MET A 105 1.63 3.39 -9.59
N ASP A 106 2.41 4.34 -9.07
CA ASP A 106 3.86 4.45 -9.33
C ASP A 106 4.61 3.21 -8.85
N LEU A 107 4.34 2.76 -7.62
CA LEU A 107 4.95 1.57 -7.03
C LEU A 107 4.60 0.30 -7.84
N ALA A 108 3.35 0.18 -8.29
CA ALA A 108 2.94 -0.93 -9.13
C ALA A 108 3.66 -0.92 -10.49
N GLU A 109 3.87 0.24 -11.10
CA GLU A 109 4.66 0.36 -12.32
C GLU A 109 6.14 0.03 -12.11
N ASP A 110 6.77 0.52 -11.05
CA ASP A 110 8.16 0.23 -10.73
C ASP A 110 8.41 -1.26 -10.50
N LEU A 111 7.52 -1.94 -9.78
CA LEU A 111 7.60 -3.38 -9.58
C LEU A 111 7.41 -4.14 -10.89
N ARG A 112 6.50 -3.69 -11.78
CA ARG A 112 6.37 -4.28 -13.13
C ARG A 112 7.64 -4.07 -13.95
N ARG A 113 8.28 -2.89 -13.87
CA ARG A 113 9.57 -2.60 -14.54
C ARG A 113 10.69 -3.49 -14.00
N ALA A 114 10.67 -3.79 -12.70
CA ALA A 114 11.61 -4.72 -12.06
C ALA A 114 11.32 -6.21 -12.35
N GLY A 115 10.28 -6.52 -13.14
CA GLY A 115 9.96 -7.88 -13.58
C GLY A 115 8.96 -8.63 -12.71
N TYR A 116 8.43 -8.02 -11.65
CA TYR A 116 7.44 -8.66 -10.79
C TYR A 116 6.14 -8.96 -11.56
N THR A 117 5.40 -9.97 -11.09
CA THR A 117 4.00 -10.15 -11.50
C THR A 117 3.11 -9.32 -10.58
N VAL A 118 2.60 -8.18 -11.05
CA VAL A 118 1.86 -7.23 -10.21
C VAL A 118 0.36 -7.29 -10.47
N THR A 119 -0.41 -7.33 -9.39
CA THR A 119 -1.86 -7.09 -9.37
C THR A 119 -2.16 -5.87 -8.50
N GLY A 120 -3.28 -5.18 -8.73
CA GLY A 120 -3.53 -3.90 -8.05
C GLY A 120 -2.82 -2.71 -8.72
N GLY A 121 -2.78 -1.56 -8.03
CA GLY A 121 -2.20 -0.33 -8.54
C GLY A 121 -2.96 0.25 -9.72
N HIS A 122 -4.25 0.53 -9.52
CA HIS A 122 -5.14 1.17 -10.49
C HIS A 122 -5.83 2.37 -9.88
#